data_AF-A0AAD4GPG2-F1
#
_entry.id   AF-A0AAD4GPG2-F1
#
_cell.length_a   1.000
_cell.length_b   1.000
_cell.length_c   1.000
_cell.angle_alpha   90.00
_cell.angle_beta   90.00
_cell.angle_gamma   90.00
#
_symmetry.space_group_name_H-M   'P 1'
#
loop_
_entity.id
_entity.type
_entity.pdbx_description
1 polymer ?
#
loop_
_entity_poly.entity_id
_entity_poly.type
_entity_poly.pdbx_seq_one_letter_code
_entity_poly.pdbx_strand_id
1 'polypeptide(L)'
;MQFSPFLIGALFAIGLHAAPVADNNNNAGQSEVLDGRKIFARAGQLCRIVGTNTVNCRTGPGTSYKSQESLTKEWTRGYYFTCVKSGECVTINGAVNCGWDYFEEDGCYVNGHYTDSSCTLAKLGRC
;
A
#
# COMPACT_ATOMS: atom_id res chain seq x y z
N MET A 1 -18.86 54.55 3.99
CA MET A 1 -19.85 54.00 4.94
C MET A 1 -21.00 53.47 4.12
N GLN A 2 -21.27 52.16 4.15
CA GLN A 2 -22.65 51.64 4.10
C GLN A 2 -22.62 50.17 4.52
N PHE A 3 -22.75 49.96 5.83
CA PHE A 3 -23.19 48.68 6.37
C PHE A 3 -24.71 48.70 6.39
N SER A 4 -25.34 47.69 5.83
CA SER A 4 -26.76 47.41 6.06
C SER A 4 -26.89 45.96 6.56
N PRO A 5 -27.41 45.77 7.78
CA PRO A 5 -27.67 44.47 8.41
C PRO A 5 -29.13 44.04 8.21
N PHE A 6 -29.54 43.00 8.97
CA PHE A 6 -30.87 42.39 9.13
C PHE A 6 -31.08 41.12 8.27
N LEU A 7 -31.66 40.01 8.73
CA LEU A 7 -32.46 39.72 9.92
C LEU A 7 -32.46 38.20 10.21
N ILE A 8 -32.72 37.89 11.48
CA ILE A 8 -32.89 36.63 12.19
C ILE A 8 -33.97 35.73 11.55
N GLY A 9 -33.79 34.40 11.61
CA GLY A 9 -34.81 33.45 11.13
C GLY A 9 -34.69 32.02 11.69
N ALA A 10 -35.33 31.82 12.85
CA ALA A 10 -35.91 30.60 13.42
C ALA A 10 -35.10 29.29 13.52
N LEU A 11 -34.83 28.92 14.78
CA LEU A 11 -34.59 27.56 15.27
C LEU A 11 -35.68 26.59 14.78
N PHE A 12 -35.31 25.54 14.06
CA PHE A 12 -36.20 24.41 13.83
C PHE A 12 -36.15 23.48 15.04
N ALA A 13 -37.32 23.21 15.60
CA ALA A 13 -37.51 22.38 16.77
C ALA A 13 -37.08 20.92 16.49
N ILE A 14 -36.56 20.33 17.54
CA ILE A 14 -36.00 18.99 17.62
C ILE A 14 -37.13 17.97 17.51
N GLY A 15 -37.16 17.19 16.43
CA GLY A 15 -38.03 16.03 16.28
C GLY A 15 -37.23 14.74 16.39
N LEU A 16 -36.92 14.31 17.61
CA LEU A 16 -36.42 12.96 17.88
C LEU A 16 -37.61 12.06 18.18
N HIS A 17 -37.91 11.13 17.28
CA HIS A 17 -38.62 9.88 17.60
C HIS A 17 -38.30 8.83 16.54
N ALA A 18 -37.07 8.33 16.60
CA ALA A 18 -36.80 6.98 16.12
C ALA A 18 -37.26 6.01 17.22
N ALA A 19 -38.33 5.28 16.97
CA ALA A 19 -38.67 4.11 17.79
C ALA A 19 -37.51 3.11 17.72
N PRO A 20 -37.11 2.46 18.82
CA PRO A 20 -36.14 1.38 18.73
C PRO A 20 -36.79 0.26 17.91
N VAL A 21 -36.20 -0.06 16.76
CA VAL A 21 -36.46 -1.34 16.10
C VAL A 21 -35.85 -2.39 17.00
N ALA A 22 -36.67 -3.26 17.59
CA ALA A 22 -36.18 -4.44 18.27
C ALA A 22 -35.63 -5.40 17.20
N ASP A 23 -34.35 -5.21 16.84
CA ASP A 23 -33.61 -6.15 16.01
C ASP A 23 -33.17 -7.31 16.91
N ASN A 24 -33.98 -8.36 16.94
CA ASN A 24 -33.57 -9.64 17.49
C ASN A 24 -32.65 -10.32 16.48
N ASN A 25 -31.41 -9.82 16.39
CA ASN A 25 -30.39 -10.40 15.55
C ASN A 25 -29.14 -10.62 16.40
N ASN A 26 -28.83 -11.88 16.64
CA ASN A 26 -27.64 -12.34 17.33
C ASN A 26 -26.39 -12.13 16.48
N ASN A 27 -26.11 -10.88 16.10
CA ASN A 27 -24.82 -10.45 15.60
C ASN A 27 -24.41 -9.23 16.40
N ALA A 28 -23.93 -9.51 17.62
CA ALA A 28 -23.07 -8.60 18.35
C ALA A 28 -21.98 -8.14 17.37
N GLY A 29 -22.10 -6.90 16.92
CA GLY A 29 -21.06 -6.23 16.16
C GLY A 29 -19.78 -6.37 16.95
N GLN A 30 -18.86 -7.20 16.44
CA GLN A 30 -17.48 -7.13 16.84
C GLN A 30 -17.00 -5.75 16.43
N SER A 31 -17.06 -4.80 17.37
CA SER A 31 -16.17 -3.66 17.36
C SER A 31 -14.78 -4.26 17.31
N GLU A 32 -14.21 -4.36 16.10
CA GLU A 32 -12.84 -4.79 15.94
C GLU A 32 -12.00 -3.85 16.80
N VAL A 33 -11.43 -4.38 17.88
CA VAL A 33 -10.42 -3.65 18.66
C VAL A 33 -9.38 -3.23 17.64
N LEU A 34 -9.28 -1.93 17.37
CA LEU A 34 -8.33 -1.37 16.42
C LEU A 34 -6.94 -1.83 16.85
N ASP A 35 -6.41 -2.86 16.20
CA ASP A 35 -5.07 -3.34 16.49
C ASP A 35 -4.13 -2.20 16.17
N GLY A 36 -3.51 -1.64 17.21
CA GLY A 36 -2.56 -0.54 17.11
C GLY A 36 -1.48 -0.77 16.04
N ARG A 37 -1.17 -2.03 15.73
CA ARG A 37 -0.23 -2.40 14.66
C ARG A 37 -0.79 -2.18 13.26
N LYS A 38 -2.09 -2.36 13.03
CA LYS A 38 -2.73 -2.13 11.72
C LYS A 38 -2.74 -0.65 11.33
N ILE A 39 -2.76 0.25 12.30
CA ILE A 39 -2.73 1.71 12.04
C ILE A 39 -1.38 2.17 11.47
N PHE A 40 -0.30 1.42 11.73
CA PHE A 40 1.04 1.67 11.19
C PHE A 40 1.45 0.65 10.12
N ALA A 41 0.59 -0.31 9.79
CA ALA A 41 0.83 -1.24 8.72
C ALA A 41 0.89 -0.46 7.41
N ARG A 42 2.03 -0.54 6.72
CA ARG A 42 2.17 0.09 5.42
C ARG A 42 1.39 -0.73 4.41
N ALA A 43 0.45 -0.08 3.72
CA ALA A 43 -0.20 -0.70 2.57
C ALA A 43 0.84 -0.94 1.48
N GLY A 44 0.74 -2.08 0.80
CA GLY A 44 1.56 -2.36 -0.37
C GLY A 44 1.36 -1.31 -1.46
N GLN A 45 2.32 -1.22 -2.37
CA GLN A 45 2.35 -0.23 -3.43
C GLN A 45 2.30 -0.93 -4.78
N LEU A 46 1.54 -0.35 -5.72
CA LEU A 46 1.63 -0.72 -7.12
C LEU A 46 2.85 -0.04 -7.73
N CYS A 47 3.83 -0.84 -8.14
CA CYS A 47 5.09 -0.36 -8.71
C CYS A 47 5.29 -0.91 -10.10
N ARG A 48 5.84 -0.09 -11.00
CA ARG A 48 6.17 -0.53 -12.36
C ARG A 48 7.62 -0.98 -12.44
N ILE A 49 7.87 -1.90 -13.38
CA ILE A 49 9.23 -2.29 -13.74
C ILE A 49 9.88 -1.20 -14.61
N VAL A 50 11.13 -0.88 -14.33
CA VAL A 50 11.93 0.15 -14.99
C VAL A 50 13.35 -0.35 -15.28
N GLY A 51 14.10 0.39 -16.12
CA GLY A 51 15.50 0.08 -16.44
C GLY A 51 15.74 -1.11 -17.37
N THR A 52 14.77 -2.01 -17.52
CA THR A 52 14.80 -3.19 -18.41
C THR A 52 13.40 -3.46 -18.98
N ASN A 53 13.30 -4.27 -20.03
CA ASN A 53 12.01 -4.75 -20.55
C ASN A 53 11.42 -5.83 -19.63
N THR A 54 12.25 -6.76 -19.19
CA THR A 54 11.87 -7.83 -18.27
C THR A 54 12.87 -7.96 -17.14
N VAL A 55 12.39 -8.36 -15.96
CA VAL A 55 13.20 -8.65 -14.78
C VAL A 55 12.78 -9.98 -14.17
N ASN A 56 13.77 -10.75 -13.72
CA ASN A 56 13.52 -11.99 -13.00
C ASN A 56 13.01 -11.69 -11.59
N CYS A 57 11.81 -12.18 -11.26
CA CYS A 57 11.35 -12.25 -9.88
C CYS A 57 11.87 -13.54 -9.25
N ARG A 58 12.57 -13.42 -8.12
CA ARG A 58 13.37 -14.52 -7.57
C ARG A 58 12.82 -15.01 -6.23
N THR A 59 13.03 -16.29 -5.93
CA THR A 59 12.54 -16.90 -4.67
C THR A 59 13.20 -16.35 -3.41
N GLY A 60 14.22 -15.52 -3.53
CA GLY A 60 14.88 -14.85 -2.41
C GLY A 60 15.65 -13.60 -2.84
N PRO A 61 16.19 -12.85 -1.87
CA PRO A 61 16.76 -11.52 -2.10
C PRO A 61 18.20 -11.61 -2.61
N GLY A 62 18.39 -12.18 -3.80
CA GLY A 62 19.70 -12.34 -4.45
C GLY A 62 19.60 -12.86 -5.87
N THR A 63 20.60 -12.59 -6.69
CA THR A 63 20.66 -12.99 -8.10
C THR A 63 20.93 -14.49 -8.28
N SER A 64 21.47 -15.15 -7.26
CA SER A 64 21.67 -16.61 -7.24
C SER A 64 20.40 -17.41 -6.93
N TYR A 65 19.34 -16.76 -6.43
CA TYR A 65 18.05 -17.42 -6.18
C TYR A 65 17.35 -17.74 -7.51
N LYS A 66 16.62 -18.85 -7.51
CA LYS A 66 15.85 -19.32 -8.66
C LYS A 66 14.89 -18.22 -9.14
N SER A 67 14.84 -18.00 -10.45
CA SER A 67 13.76 -17.19 -11.05
C SER A 67 12.46 -17.96 -10.95
N GLN A 68 11.46 -17.36 -10.30
CA GLN A 68 10.12 -17.91 -10.20
C GLN A 68 9.29 -17.53 -11.42
N GLU A 69 9.40 -16.27 -11.83
CA GLU A 69 8.72 -15.71 -13.00
C GLU A 69 9.50 -14.51 -13.57
N SER A 70 8.96 -13.88 -14.61
CA SER A 70 9.50 -12.68 -15.22
C SER A 70 8.46 -11.57 -15.23
N LEU A 71 8.76 -10.46 -14.57
CA LEU A 71 7.92 -9.26 -14.59
C LEU A 71 8.33 -8.37 -15.75
N THR A 72 7.36 -7.71 -16.38
CA THR A 72 7.56 -6.88 -17.56
C THR A 72 7.28 -5.40 -17.29
N LYS A 73 8.05 -4.53 -17.93
CA LYS A 73 7.81 -3.08 -18.00
C LYS A 73 6.54 -2.71 -18.77
N GLU A 74 6.06 -3.55 -19.69
CA GLU A 74 4.82 -3.33 -20.43
C GLU A 74 3.57 -3.40 -19.52
N TRP A 75 3.67 -4.00 -18.34
CA TRP A 75 2.59 -4.03 -17.36
C TRP A 75 2.47 -2.70 -16.61
N THR A 76 1.84 -1.71 -17.26
CA THR A 76 1.76 -0.33 -16.76
C THR A 76 0.84 -0.14 -15.55
N ARG A 77 0.00 -1.13 -15.21
CA ARG A 77 -0.86 -1.11 -14.02
C ARG A 77 -0.07 -1.19 -12.71
N GLY A 78 1.17 -1.69 -12.79
CA GLY A 78 2.02 -1.98 -11.65
C GLY A 78 1.78 -3.37 -11.06
N TYR A 79 2.80 -3.88 -10.39
CA TYR A 79 2.79 -5.08 -9.58
C TYR A 79 2.68 -4.68 -8.11
N TYR A 80 1.95 -5.46 -7.31
CA TYR A 80 1.68 -5.12 -5.92
C TYR A 80 2.79 -5.64 -4.99
N PHE A 81 3.70 -4.73 -4.61
CA PHE A 81 4.78 -5.03 -3.69
C PHE A 81 4.43 -4.59 -2.27
N THR A 82 4.87 -5.32 -1.25
CA THR A 82 4.44 -5.06 0.14
C THR A 82 5.55 -4.67 1.09
N CYS A 83 6.77 -5.14 0.90
CA CYS A 83 7.89 -4.83 1.78
C CYS A 83 9.23 -4.93 1.05
N VAL A 84 10.30 -4.37 1.64
CA VAL A 84 11.68 -4.48 1.16
C VAL A 84 12.47 -5.37 2.10
N LYS A 85 13.15 -6.38 1.55
CA LYS A 85 14.09 -7.23 2.27
C LYS A 85 15.52 -6.88 1.86
N SER A 86 16.43 -6.77 2.83
CA SER A 86 17.85 -6.64 2.52
C SER A 86 18.42 -7.97 2.03
N GLY A 87 19.30 -7.91 1.02
CA GLY A 87 19.96 -9.09 0.46
C GLY A 87 21.19 -8.73 -0.35
N GLU A 88 21.43 -9.46 -1.43
CA GLU A 88 22.56 -9.20 -2.33
C GLU A 88 22.49 -7.78 -2.91
N CYS A 89 23.59 -7.04 -2.82
CA CYS A 89 23.70 -5.72 -3.44
C CYS A 89 23.96 -5.86 -4.93
N VAL A 90 23.06 -5.32 -5.74
CA VAL A 90 23.24 -5.21 -7.18
C VAL A 90 23.82 -3.84 -7.48
N THR A 91 24.78 -3.76 -8.40
CA THR A 91 25.37 -2.50 -8.86
C THR A 91 25.08 -2.30 -10.34
N ILE A 92 24.42 -1.19 -10.70
CA ILE A 92 24.13 -0.82 -12.08
C ILE A 92 24.61 0.61 -12.31
N ASN A 93 25.48 0.81 -13.30
CA ASN A 93 26.04 2.12 -13.64
C ASN A 93 26.64 2.88 -12.42
N GLY A 94 27.26 2.13 -11.50
CA GLY A 94 27.87 2.69 -10.28
C GLY A 94 26.90 2.97 -9.13
N ALA A 95 25.59 2.87 -9.33
CA ALA A 95 24.61 2.92 -8.25
C ALA A 95 24.42 1.53 -7.64
N VAL A 96 24.32 1.47 -6.30
CA VAL A 96 24.18 0.21 -5.55
C VAL A 96 22.79 0.15 -4.90
N ASN A 97 22.10 -0.98 -5.04
CA ASN A 97 20.85 -1.27 -4.33
C ASN A 97 20.88 -2.68 -3.73
N CYS A 98 20.77 -2.74 -2.40
CA CYS A 98 20.74 -3.99 -1.62
C CYS A 98 19.33 -4.38 -1.16
N GLY A 99 18.32 -3.61 -1.55
CA GLY A 99 16.91 -3.84 -1.26
C GLY A 99 16.26 -4.70 -2.33
N TRP A 100 15.44 -5.65 -1.88
CA TRP A 100 14.67 -6.56 -2.70
C TRP A 100 13.20 -6.42 -2.34
N ASP A 101 12.42 -5.87 -3.25
CA ASP A 101 11.00 -5.61 -3.09
C ASP A 101 10.23 -6.92 -3.26
N TYR A 102 9.36 -7.24 -2.30
CA TYR A 102 8.59 -8.47 -2.26
C TYR A 102 7.26 -8.32 -3.00
N PHE A 103 7.11 -9.07 -4.10
CA PHE A 103 5.88 -9.17 -4.87
C PHE A 103 4.98 -10.25 -4.25
N GLU A 104 3.81 -9.84 -3.74
CA GLU A 104 2.98 -10.71 -2.90
C GLU A 104 2.26 -11.81 -3.67
N GLU A 105 1.82 -11.52 -4.90
CA GLU A 105 1.02 -12.45 -5.72
C GLU A 105 1.75 -13.77 -5.98
N ASP A 106 3.02 -13.68 -6.36
CA ASP A 106 3.87 -14.83 -6.64
C ASP A 106 4.86 -15.14 -5.51
N GLY A 107 4.92 -14.34 -4.45
CA GLY A 107 5.80 -14.58 -3.31
C GLY A 107 7.29 -14.58 -3.67
N CYS A 108 7.69 -13.63 -4.51
CA CYS A 108 9.06 -13.52 -5.02
C CYS A 108 9.61 -12.09 -4.86
N TYR A 109 10.88 -11.90 -5.18
CA TYR A 109 11.63 -10.68 -4.93
C TYR A 109 12.23 -10.10 -6.19
N VAL A 110 12.15 -8.78 -6.34
CA VAL A 110 12.82 -8.00 -7.40
C VAL A 110 13.76 -7.01 -6.75
N ASN A 111 15.00 -6.90 -7.23
CA ASN A 111 15.91 -5.88 -6.73
C ASN A 111 15.37 -4.48 -7.04
N GLY A 112 15.43 -3.57 -6.06
CA GLY A 112 14.85 -2.22 -6.16
C GLY A 112 15.48 -1.32 -7.23
N HIS A 113 16.53 -1.75 -7.93
CA HIS A 113 16.98 -1.09 -9.16
C HIS A 113 15.94 -1.14 -10.29
N TYR A 114 15.09 -2.16 -10.29
CA TYR A 114 14.16 -2.44 -11.39
C TYR A 114 12.73 -2.02 -11.07
N THR A 115 12.45 -1.48 -9.90
CA THR A 115 11.13 -0.96 -9.52
C THR A 115 11.16 0.57 -9.54
N ASP A 116 10.03 1.19 -9.89
CA ASP A 116 9.93 2.64 -9.87
C ASP A 116 9.93 3.23 -8.45
N SER A 117 10.00 4.56 -8.34
CA SER A 117 10.03 5.28 -7.06
C SER A 117 8.80 5.11 -6.15
N SER A 118 7.78 4.35 -6.56
CA SER A 118 6.67 3.92 -5.71
C SER A 118 7.10 2.81 -4.75
N CYS A 119 8.12 2.02 -5.11
CA CYS A 119 8.70 0.94 -4.32
C CYS A 119 9.99 1.40 -3.65
N THR A 120 9.88 2.21 -2.61
CA THR A 120 11.04 2.56 -1.76
C THR A 120 10.88 1.93 -0.40
N LEU A 121 12.00 1.73 0.30
CA LEU A 121 11.99 1.33 1.72
C LEU A 121 11.10 2.24 2.58
N ALA A 122 11.01 3.53 2.25
CA ALA A 122 10.16 4.49 2.97
C ALA A 122 8.65 4.30 2.70
N LYS A 123 8.25 3.74 1.56
CA LYS A 123 6.86 3.49 1.20
C LYS A 123 6.39 2.08 1.55
N LEU A 124 7.24 1.08 1.28
CA LEU A 124 6.94 -0.33 1.54
C LEU A 124 7.23 -0.74 2.98
N GLY A 125 8.31 -0.22 3.57
CA GLY A 125 8.80 -0.71 4.87
C GLY A 125 9.65 -1.96 4.74
N ARG A 126 10.11 -2.47 5.87
CA ARG A 126 10.96 -3.67 5.93
C ARG A 126 10.09 -4.91 5.99
N CYS A 127 10.51 -5.95 5.27
CA CYS A 127 10.29 -7.31 5.71
C CYS A 127 11.27 -7.58 6.89
#